data_AF-A0AAD6BB42-F1
#
_entry.id   AF-A0AAD6BB42-F1
#
_cell.length_a   1.000
_cell.length_b   1.000
_cell.length_c   1.000
_cell.angle_alpha   90.00
_cell.angle_beta   90.00
_cell.angle_gamma   90.00
#
_symmetry.space_group_name_H-M   'P 1'
#
loop_
_entity.id
_entity.type
_entity.pdbx_description
1 polymer ?
#
loop_
_entity_poly.entity_id
_entity_poly.type
_entity_poly.pdbx_seq_one_letter_code
_entity_poly.pdbx_strand_id
1 'polypeptide(L)' 'AVYDVLPSPSNLHIWGIEESPACPLCSKLGNLEHILSCCPKALGEGRYRWRHDQVLKSVAEAIAAGIESDPPSRPSP' A
#
# COMPACT_ATOMS: atom_id res chain seq x y z
N ALA A 1 16.94 6.79 -8.54
CA ALA A 1 16.16 6.29 -7.38
C ALA A 1 15.40 7.46 -6.73
N VAL A 2 14.33 7.95 -7.36
CA VAL A 2 13.50 9.04 -6.78
C VAL A 2 12.51 8.50 -5.74
N TYR A 3 12.25 7.19 -5.76
CA TYR A 3 11.15 6.58 -5.01
C TYR A 3 11.56 5.92 -3.70
N ASP A 4 12.83 5.60 -3.47
CA ASP A 4 13.29 4.94 -2.24
C ASP A 4 13.66 5.96 -1.16
N VAL A 5 12.70 6.83 -0.81
CA VAL A 5 12.84 7.87 0.23
C VAL A 5 12.00 7.58 1.47
N LEU A 6 11.16 6.55 1.42
CA LEU A 6 10.32 6.12 2.52
C LEU A 6 11.15 5.42 3.61
N PRO A 7 10.69 5.38 4.87
CA PRO A 7 11.35 4.67 5.96
C PRO A 7 11.24 3.15 5.78
N SER A 8 11.86 2.61 4.73
CA SER A 8 12.09 1.18 4.54
C SER A 8 13.19 0.69 5.50
N PRO A 9 13.20 -0.59 5.90
CA PRO A 9 14.29 -1.13 6.73
C PRO A 9 15.69 -0.79 6.21
N SER A 10 15.88 -0.83 4.88
CA SER A 10 17.15 -0.44 4.27
C SER A 10 17.49 1.04 4.47
N ASN A 11 16.52 1.95 4.32
CA ASN A 11 16.75 3.38 4.56
C ASN A 11 16.93 3.71 6.04
N LEU A 12 16.17 3.07 6.93
CA LEU A 12 16.32 3.25 8.38
C LEU A 12 17.70 2.79 8.85
N HIS A 13 18.24 1.73 8.26
CA HIS A 13 19.60 1.30 8.52
C HIS A 13 20.64 2.31 8.03
N ILE A 14 20.47 2.87 6.82
CA ILE A 14 21.34 3.93 6.29
C ILE A 14 21.30 5.18 7.18
N TRP A 15 20.14 5.51 7.73
CA TRP A 15 19.96 6.65 8.64
C TRP A 15 20.48 6.38 10.06
N GLY A 16 20.95 5.17 10.37
CA GLY A 16 21.42 4.78 11.70
C GLY A 16 20.30 4.66 12.74
N ILE A 17 19.05 4.48 12.30
CA ILE A 17 17.88 4.30 13.17
C ILE A 17 17.65 2.81 13.47
N GLU A 18 17.99 1.92 12.53
CA GLU A 18 17.78 0.48 12.65
C GLU A 18 19.12 -0.28 12.48
N GLU A 19 19.34 -1.29 13.30
CA GLU A 19 20.57 -2.10 13.27
C GLU A 19 20.70 -2.97 12.01
N SER A 20 19.58 -3.31 11.36
CA SER A 20 19.56 -4.23 10.23
C SER A 20 18.74 -3.69 9.07
N PRO A 21 19.25 -3.79 7.81
CA PRO A 21 18.47 -3.44 6.63
C PRO A 21 17.48 -4.54 6.22
N ALA A 22 17.32 -5.60 7.02
CA ALA A 22 16.54 -6.78 6.68
C ALA A 22 15.02 -6.55 6.77
N CYS A 23 14.29 -7.17 5.86
CA CYS A 23 12.85 -7.27 5.88
C CYS A 23 12.42 -8.04 7.14
N PRO A 24 11.51 -7.50 7.97
CA PRO A 24 11.08 -8.14 9.20
C PRO A 24 10.29 -9.45 8.97
N LEU A 25 9.83 -9.69 7.74
CA LEU A 25 9.04 -10.88 7.40
C LEU A 25 9.92 -12.03 6.94
N CYS A 26 10.80 -11.78 5.97
CA CYS A 26 11.55 -12.83 5.27
C CYS A 26 13.07 -12.71 5.40
N SER A 27 13.55 -11.73 6.16
CA SER A 27 14.97 -11.50 6.47
C SER A 27 15.89 -11.21 5.27
N LYS A 28 15.34 -11.05 4.06
CA LYS A 28 16.05 -10.52 2.88
C LYS A 28 16.20 -9.00 2.98
N LEU A 29 16.97 -8.37 2.10
CA LEU A 29 17.09 -6.91 2.07
C LEU A 29 15.70 -6.23 1.96
N GLY A 30 15.36 -5.41 2.95
CA GLY A 30 14.08 -4.74 3.10
C GLY A 30 14.09 -3.35 2.48
N ASN A 31 14.35 -3.25 1.18
CA ASN A 31 14.19 -1.98 0.45
C ASN A 31 12.71 -1.73 0.11
N LEU A 32 12.38 -0.55 -0.41
CA LEU A 32 10.99 -0.20 -0.68
C LEU A 32 10.32 -1.17 -1.67
N GLU A 33 11.00 -1.52 -2.76
CA GLU A 33 10.49 -2.45 -3.76
C GLU A 33 10.17 -3.83 -3.16
N HIS A 34 11.06 -4.33 -2.31
CA HIS A 34 10.88 -5.58 -1.60
C HIS A 34 9.63 -5.57 -0.72
N ILE A 35 9.49 -4.54 0.11
CA ILE A 35 8.37 -4.44 1.05
C ILE A 35 7.03 -4.31 0.31
N LEU A 36 6.98 -3.55 -0.78
CA LEU A 36 5.75 -3.28 -1.51
C LEU A 36 5.36 -4.39 -2.50
N SER A 37 6.31 -5.08 -3.12
CA SER A 37 6.01 -5.91 -4.30
C SER A 37 6.72 -7.27 -4.34
N CYS A 38 7.90 -7.41 -3.74
CA CYS A 38 8.75 -8.60 -3.96
C CYS A 38 8.95 -9.50 -2.74
N CYS A 39 8.26 -9.24 -1.62
CA CYS A 39 8.36 -10.05 -0.40
C CYS A 39 7.50 -11.33 -0.52
N PRO A 40 8.11 -12.53 -0.63
CA PRO A 40 7.36 -13.78 -0.84
C PRO A 40 6.51 -14.16 0.38
N LYS A 41 6.97 -13.82 1.59
CA LYS A 41 6.19 -14.07 2.80
C LYS A 41 4.99 -13.13 2.90
N ALA A 42 5.16 -11.85 2.55
CA ALA A 42 4.04 -10.91 2.51
C ALA A 42 2.98 -11.33 1.48
N LEU A 43 3.42 -11.85 0.33
CA LEU A 43 2.53 -12.43 -0.67
C LEU A 43 1.79 -13.66 -0.12
N GLY A 44 2.52 -14.62 0.46
CA GLY A 44 1.94 -15.85 1.01
C GLY A 44 0.97 -15.62 2.18
N GLU A 45 1.23 -14.63 3.01
CA GLU A 45 0.35 -14.22 4.13
C GLU A 45 -0.86 -13.38 3.66
N GLY A 46 -0.97 -13.06 2.37
CA GLY A 46 -2.08 -12.29 1.83
C GLY A 46 -2.06 -10.79 2.16
N ARG A 47 -0.92 -10.25 2.64
CA ARG A 47 -0.78 -8.82 2.98
C ARG A 47 -0.98 -7.91 1.76
N TYR A 48 -0.65 -8.40 0.56
CA TYR A 48 -0.86 -7.65 -0.68
C TYR A 48 -2.34 -7.48 -0.98
N ARG A 49 -3.11 -8.57 -0.86
CA ARG A 49 -4.56 -8.54 -0.97
C ARG A 49 -5.16 -7.56 0.02
N TRP A 50 -4.78 -7.62 1.29
CA TRP A 50 -5.27 -6.67 2.29
C TRP A 50 -5.02 -5.20 1.91
N ARG A 51 -3.79 -4.83 1.51
CA ARG A 51 -3.48 -3.46 1.08
C ARG A 51 -4.31 -3.03 -0.13
N HIS A 52 -4.43 -3.91 -1.12
CA HIS A 52 -5.20 -3.63 -2.34
C HIS A 52 -6.69 -3.47 -2.01
N ASP A 53 -7.24 -4.33 -1.16
CA ASP A 53 -8.64 -4.28 -0.72
C ASP A 53 -8.92 -2.97 0.04
N GLN A 54 -7.99 -2.47 0.85
CA GLN A 54 -8.16 -1.17 1.52
C GLN A 54 -8.25 -0.01 0.51
N VAL A 55 -7.38 0.00 -0.51
CA VAL A 55 -7.44 1.04 -1.57
C VAL A 55 -8.76 0.94 -2.34
N LEU A 56 -9.15 -0.26 -2.75
CA LEU A 56 -10.40 -0.50 -3.47
C LEU A 56 -11.61 -0.09 -2.64
N LYS A 57 -11.60 -0.35 -1.34
CA LYS A 57 -12.66 0.06 -0.41
C LYS A 57 -12.82 1.59 -0.40
N SER A 58 -11.73 2.35 -0.24
CA SER A 58 -11.82 3.82 -0.24
C SER A 58 -12.32 4.39 -1.58
N VAL A 59 -11.93 3.77 -2.70
CA VAL A 59 -12.45 4.15 -4.03
C VAL A 59 -13.95 3.86 -4.12
N ALA A 60 -14.39 2.69 -3.67
CA ALA A 60 -15.80 2.31 -3.70
C ALA A 60 -16.66 3.23 -2.82
N GLU A 61 -16.19 3.60 -1.63
CA GLU A 61 -16.86 4.55 -0.73
C GLU A 61 -17.03 5.92 -1.37
N ALA A 62 -15.99 6.44 -2.02
CA ALA A 62 -16.05 7.72 -2.72
C ALA A 62 -17.04 7.70 -3.89
N ILE A 63 -17.09 6.60 -4.65
CA ILE A 63 -18.06 6.43 -5.75
C ILE A 63 -19.48 6.35 -5.21
N ALA A 64 -19.72 5.56 -4.15
CA ALA A 64 -21.03 5.43 -3.53
C ALA A 64 -21.56 6.78 -3.03
N ALA A 65 -20.72 7.55 -2.32
CA ALA A 65 -21.07 8.90 -1.88
C ALA A 65 -21.39 9.84 -3.05
N GLY A 66 -20.66 9.74 -4.16
CA GLY A 66 -20.94 10.51 -5.38
C GLY A 66 -22.31 10.19 -5.96
N ILE A 67 -22.68 8.92 -6.03
CA ILE A 67 -23.99 8.48 -6.54
C ILE A 67 -25.13 8.96 -5.63
N GLU A 68 -24.97 8.87 -4.31
CA GLU A 68 -25.98 9.34 -3.34
C GLU A 68 -26.17 10.86 -3.38
N SER A 69 -25.12 11.60 -3.70
CA SER A 69 -25.16 13.05 -3.80
C SER A 69 -25.85 13.56 -5.07
N ASP A 70 -26.04 12.70 -6.07
CA ASP A 70 -26.67 13.07 -7.34
C ASP A 70 -28.20 12.88 -7.22
N PRO A 71 -29.00 13.96 -7.11
CA PRO A 71 -30.44 13.83 -7.07
C PRO A 71 -30.94 13.18 -8.37
N PRO A 72 -32.01 12.35 -8.32
CA PRO A 72 -32.53 11.72 -9.53
C PRO A 72 -32.80 12.80 -10.58
N SER A 73 -32.12 12.70 -11.72
CA SER A 73 -32.32 13.59 -12.84
C SER A 73 -33.79 13.55 -13.23
N ARG A 74 -34.47 14.71 -13.20
CA ARG A 74 -35.85 14.84 -13.66
C ARG A 74 -35.93 14.25 -15.07
N PRO A 75 -36.87 13.32 -15.35
CA PRO A 75 -37.06 12.86 -16.72
C PRO A 75 -37.42 14.06 -17.59
N SER A 76 -36.73 14.18 -18.73
CA SER A 76 -37.03 15.18 -19.75
C SER A 76 -38.47 14.99 -20.27
N PRO A 77 -39.21 16.09 -20.55
CA PRO A 77 -40.60 16.03 -21.00
C PRO A 77 -40.77 15.35 -22.36
#